data_AF-A0A1M7DLI7-F1
#
_entry.id   AF-A0A1M7DLI7-F1
#
_cell.length_a   1.000
_cell.length_b   1.000
_cell.length_c   1.000
_cell.angle_alpha   90.00
_cell.angle_beta   90.00
_cell.angle_gamma   90.00
#
_symmetry.space_group_name_H-M   'P 1'
#
loop_
_entity.id
_entity.type
_entity.pdbx_description
1 polymer ?
#
loop_
_entity_poly.entity_id
_entity_poly.type
_entity_poly.pdbx_seq_one_letter_code
_entity_poly.pdbx_strand_id
1 'polypeptide(L)' 'MDEPHNGLSPLMIDRVNEMIKINSVKKGIIITDHNFENVIKISSQIILIKEGKTHYIRNNAELVEKGYLVDLGIL' A
#
# COMPACT_ATOMS: atom_id res chain seq x y z
N MET A 1 7.21 -4.91 7.54
CA MET A 1 7.74 -3.57 7.82
C MET A 1 6.57 -2.76 8.29
N ASP A 2 6.65 -2.27 9.50
CA ASP A 2 5.59 -1.49 10.13
C ASP A 2 5.92 0.00 9.96
N GLU A 3 5.08 0.72 9.22
CA GLU A 3 5.19 2.15 8.92
C GLU A 3 6.57 2.65 8.42
N PRO A 4 7.15 2.07 7.34
CA PRO A 4 8.50 2.42 6.90
C PRO A 4 8.63 3.83 6.32
N HIS A 5 7.54 4.53 6.02
CA HIS A 5 7.58 5.91 5.52
C HIS A 5 7.51 6.97 6.63
N ASN A 6 7.22 6.56 7.87
CA ASN A 6 6.96 7.50 8.96
C ASN A 6 8.19 8.39 9.25
N GLY A 7 7.97 9.71 9.29
CA GLY A 7 9.02 10.72 9.52
C GLY A 7 10.00 10.93 8.36
N LEU A 8 9.80 10.27 7.21
CA LEU A 8 10.69 10.42 6.05
C LEU A 8 10.27 11.58 5.16
N SER A 9 11.27 12.28 4.60
CA SER A 9 11.03 13.26 3.55
C SER A 9 10.62 12.56 2.24
N PRO A 10 9.96 13.25 1.29
CA PRO A 10 9.51 12.65 0.03
C PRO A 10 10.64 11.94 -0.75
N LEU A 11 11.83 12.55 -0.82
CA LEU A 11 13.00 11.94 -1.46
C LEU A 11 13.44 10.63 -0.78
N MET A 12 13.31 10.56 0.55
CA MET A 12 13.66 9.36 1.30
C MET A 12 12.61 8.26 1.14
N ILE A 13 11.33 8.63 1.05
CA ILE A 13 10.24 7.70 0.72
C ILE A 13 10.51 7.03 -0.62
N ASP A 14 10.88 7.79 -1.65
CA ASP A 14 11.19 7.21 -2.97
C ASP A 14 12.37 6.25 -2.93
N ARG A 15 13.43 6.56 -2.17
CA ARG A 15 14.58 5.66 -1.98
C ARG A 15 14.20 4.37 -1.26
N VAL A 16 13.41 4.46 -0.18
CA VAL A 16 12.93 3.29 0.56
C VAL A 16 12.07 2.42 -0.35
N ASN A 17 11.16 3.02 -1.13
CA ASN A 17 10.33 2.34 -2.11
C ASN A 17 11.15 1.58 -3.15
N GLU A 18 12.19 2.19 -3.70
CA GLU A 18 13.11 1.56 -4.64
C GLU A 18 13.82 0.36 -4.01
N MET A 19 14.35 0.51 -2.80
CA MET A 19 15.01 -0.58 -2.08
C MET A 19 14.06 -1.75 -1.80
N ILE A 20 12.80 -1.48 -1.41
CA ILE A 20 11.79 -2.51 -1.20
C ILE A 20 11.52 -3.27 -2.50
N LYS A 21 11.33 -2.57 -3.63
CA LYS A 21 11.10 -3.19 -4.94
C LYS A 21 12.26 -4.05 -5.41
N ILE A 22 13.50 -3.59 -5.25
CA ILE A 22 14.69 -4.37 -5.65
C ILE A 22 14.79 -5.65 -4.81
N ASN A 23 14.51 -5.56 -3.51
CA ASN A 23 14.61 -6.71 -2.61
C ASN A 23 13.42 -7.68 -2.72
N SER A 24 12.25 -7.23 -3.16
CA SER A 24 11.05 -8.06 -3.27
C SER A 24 11.19 -9.20 -4.29
N VAL A 25 12.09 -9.05 -5.27
CA VAL A 25 12.43 -10.11 -6.24
C VAL A 25 13.00 -11.36 -5.56
N LYS A 26 13.65 -11.21 -4.40
CA LYS A 26 14.32 -12.30 -3.68
C LYS A 26 13.66 -12.64 -2.33
N LYS A 27 12.76 -11.78 -1.83
CA LYS A 27 12.16 -11.89 -0.50
C LYS A 27 10.68 -11.53 -0.55
N GLY A 28 9.85 -12.32 0.13
CA GLY A 28 8.51 -11.88 0.47
C GLY A 28 8.58 -10.72 1.48
N ILE A 29 7.93 -9.61 1.19
CA ILE A 29 7.90 -8.42 2.05
C ILE A 29 6.44 -8.10 2.35
N ILE A 30 6.10 -8.06 3.63
CA ILE A 30 4.82 -7.54 4.11
C ILE A 30 5.08 -6.12 4.61
N ILE A 31 4.30 -5.15 4.13
CA ILE A 31 4.38 -3.74 4.49
C ILE A 31 3.01 -3.23 4.95
N THR A 32 3.02 -2.41 6.00
CA THR A 32 1.88 -1.63 6.47
C THR A 32 2.32 -0.17 6.53
N ASP A 33 1.43 0.77 6.23
CA ASP A 33 1.69 2.19 6.42
C ASP A 33 0.37 2.97 6.46
N HIS A 34 0.40 4.16 7.05
CA HIS A 34 -0.70 5.12 7.01
C HIS A 34 -0.83 5.78 5.63
N ASN A 35 0.27 5.94 4.90
CA ASN A 35 0.26 6.43 3.53
C ASN A 35 -0.07 5.29 2.56
N PHE A 36 -1.37 5.09 2.33
CA PHE A 36 -1.86 4.00 1.47
C PHE A 36 -1.37 4.12 0.02
N GLU A 37 -1.16 5.34 -0.50
CA GLU A 37 -0.72 5.55 -1.89
C GLU A 37 0.66 4.93 -2.14
N ASN A 38 1.59 5.14 -1.22
CA ASN A 38 2.93 4.53 -1.31
C ASN A 38 2.86 3.00 -1.20
N VAL A 39 2.03 2.48 -0.29
CA VAL A 39 1.83 1.03 -0.15
C VAL A 39 1.28 0.44 -1.45
N ILE A 40 0.21 1.00 -2.02
CA ILE A 40 -0.37 0.55 -3.28
C ILE A 40 0.66 0.61 -4.42
N LYS A 41 1.42 1.71 -4.54
CA LYS A 41 2.42 1.95 -5.60
C LYS A 41 3.53 0.89 -5.65
N ILE A 42 3.86 0.28 -4.51
CA ILE A 42 4.97 -0.69 -4.42
C ILE A 42 4.55 -2.14 -4.21
N SER A 43 3.28 -2.38 -3.91
CA SER A 43 2.78 -3.70 -3.58
C SER A 43 2.53 -4.55 -4.83
N SER A 44 2.94 -5.81 -4.79
CA SER A 44 2.55 -6.82 -5.79
C SER A 44 1.18 -7.44 -5.48
N GLN A 45 0.75 -7.35 -4.22
CA GLN A 45 -0.52 -7.87 -3.71
C GLN A 45 -1.01 -6.94 -2.61
N ILE A 46 -2.31 -6.67 -2.57
CA ILE A 46 -2.93 -5.83 -1.55
C ILE A 46 -3.91 -6.69 -0.75
N ILE A 47 -3.79 -6.64 0.58
CA ILE A 47 -4.73 -7.26 1.51
C ILE A 47 -5.29 -6.15 2.39
N LEU A 48 -6.61 -5.96 2.33
CA LEU A 48 -7.33 -5.08 3.24
C LEU A 48 -7.78 -5.88 4.46
N ILE A 49 -7.44 -5.41 5.65
CA ILE A 49 -8.02 -5.91 6.90
C ILE A 49 -9.18 -4.98 7.28
N LYS A 50 -10.40 -5.50 7.27
CA LYS A 50 -11.59 -4.75 7.65
C LYS A 50 -12.52 -5.65 8.47
N GLU A 51 -13.04 -5.13 9.58
CA GLU A 51 -13.99 -5.85 10.45
C GLU A 51 -13.52 -7.26 10.86
N GLY A 52 -12.23 -7.40 11.16
CA GLY A 52 -11.62 -8.67 11.57
C GLY A 52 -11.45 -9.69 10.44
N LYS A 53 -11.69 -9.30 9.18
CA LYS A 53 -11.54 -10.16 8.00
C LYS A 53 -10.47 -9.62 7.06
N THR A 54 -9.79 -10.53 6.36
CA THR A 54 -8.88 -10.19 5.27
C THR A 54 -9.62 -10.24 3.95
N HIS A 55 -9.40 -9.23 3.11
CA HIS A 55 -9.92 -9.15 1.76
C HIS A 55 -8.75 -9.00 0.81
N TYR A 56 -8.58 -9.96 -0.10
CA TYR A 56 -7.66 -9.80 -1.20
C TYR A 56 -8.21 -8.76 -2.18
N ILE A 57 -7.42 -7.74 -2.47
CA ILE A 57 -7.81 -6.60 -3.30
C ILE A 57 -7.12 -6.72 -4.66
N ARG A 58 -7.92 -6.75 -5.72
CA ARG A 58 -7.41 -6.88 -7.10
C ARG A 58 -7.18 -5.56 -7.80
N ASN A 59 -7.92 -4.52 -7.41
CA ASN A 59 -7.85 -3.19 -8.01
C ASN A 59 -8.40 -2.14 -7.04
N ASN A 60 -8.20 -0.86 -7.37
CA ASN A 60 -8.63 0.25 -6.53
C ASN A 60 -10.16 0.36 -6.41
N ALA A 61 -10.94 -0.12 -7.39
CA ALA A 61 -12.40 -0.09 -7.30
C ALA A 61 -12.91 -0.99 -6.15
N GLU A 62 -12.29 -2.14 -5.92
CA GLU A 62 -12.61 -2.99 -4.75
C GLU A 62 -12.33 -2.30 -3.41
N LEU A 63 -11.35 -1.37 -3.35
CA LEU A 63 -11.12 -0.56 -2.15
C LEU A 63 -12.22 0.49 -1.94
N VAL A 64 -12.75 1.06 -3.02
CA VAL A 64 -13.90 1.97 -2.99
C VAL A 64 -15.16 1.22 -2.55
N GLU A 65 -15.46 0.07 -3.16
CA GLU A 65 -16.62 -0.77 -2.80
C GLU A 65 -16.59 -1.18 -1.33
N LYS A 66 -15.39 -1.41 -0.79
CA LYS A 66 -15.17 -1.74 0.62
C LYS A 66 -15.09 -0.50 1.53
N GLY A 67 -15.30 0.70 0.99
CA GLY A 67 -15.29 1.96 1.73
C GLY A 67 -13.94 2.30 2.36
N TYR A 68 -12.85 1.74 1.84
CA TYR A 68 -11.49 2.12 2.23
C TYR A 68 -11.04 3.39 1.50
N LEU A 69 -11.39 3.51 0.21
CA LEU A 69 -11.22 4.73 -0.57
C LEU A 69 -12.56 5.38 -0.84
N VAL A 70 -12.55 6.70 -1.02
CA VAL A 70 -13.71 7.45 -1.50
C VAL A 70 -13.58 7.59 -3.00
N ASP A 71 -14.63 7.23 -3.75
CA ASP A 71 -14.71 7.62 -5.15
C ASP A 71 -15.00 9.12 -5.21
N LEU A 72 -13.98 9.89 -5.57
CA LEU A 72 -14.10 11.34 -5.72
C LEU A 72 -14.75 11.73 -7.04
N GLY A 73 -15.19 10.77 -7.87
CA GLY A 73 -16.08 10.96 -9.02
C GLY A 73 -15.84 12.28 -9.72
N ILE A 74 -14.80 12.37 -10.56
CA ILE A 74 -14.62 13.56 -11.40
C ILE A 74 -15.86 13.64 -12.30
N LEU A 75 -16.73 14.60 -11.98
CA LEU A 75 -17.76 15.15 -12.85
C LEU A 75 -17.10 15.94 -13.98
#